data_AF-A0A667HL31-F1
#
_entry.id   AF-A0A667HL31-F1
#
_cell.length_a   1.000
_cell.length_b   1.000
_cell.length_c   1.000
_cell.angle_alpha   90.00
_cell.angle_beta   90.00
_cell.angle_gamma   90.00
#
_symmetry.space_group_name_H-M   'P 1'
#
loop_
_entity.id
_entity.type
_entity.pdbx_description
1 polymer ?
#
loop_
_entity_poly.entity_id
_entity_poly.type
_entity_poly.pdbx_seq_one_letter_code
_entity_poly.pdbx_strand_id
1 'polypeptide(L)'
;MYPNPLIYCTCWDPWNLGPQKLIKTPQPPSKTSTGKPKLTPLPSAAKKQNCVQPTAKPVVAPKVRNTITTKLVPRSCTLTLGAVQRGKLHLGKQEESNKPPYEVINVSPGYRLIRNREQISVTLGDEMFDKKKRSQSEIMDRVQISRTDIITDLQEQISELTVIIEQMNRDHQSAQKLLSNEMAVRCAEMQQNFENKNRELKEAHAAELSRLENNYKAALKAEKLAAQEKLDEMGKEYKYLKNMFHMYQDSIYDEMEDKWLKKKAEWEKDEKLEREKILLQQKHNMTKRFELESEEEKKKINDSYSTVFENFNREKEELLKQHEKDTLQLEELRKTKQVMEEELNAQSVILESLNTTLYQTQMELQREKATVGNLEKTLQTKLAETEEKFKYTIQLLTEENIHLRQKIIVKNEEIYKERSGRFLSMYENDSDNLEDDSNEKQEL
;
A
#
# COMPACT_ATOMS: atom_id res chain seq x y z
N MET A 1 19.57 0.98 -56.65
CA MET A 1 18.20 0.45 -56.42
C MET A 1 17.39 1.52 -55.69
N TYR A 2 16.08 1.59 -55.95
CA TYR A 2 15.18 2.60 -55.39
C TYR A 2 14.90 2.36 -53.89
N PRO A 3 14.72 3.43 -53.08
CA PRO A 3 13.92 3.34 -51.86
C PRO A 3 12.42 3.34 -52.24
N ASN A 4 11.67 2.33 -51.78
CA ASN A 4 10.23 2.22 -52.02
C ASN A 4 9.46 2.89 -50.86
N PRO A 5 8.59 3.89 -51.10
CA PRO A 5 7.86 4.56 -50.03
C PRO A 5 6.62 3.76 -49.62
N LEU A 6 6.62 3.21 -48.39
CA LEU A 6 5.40 2.63 -47.83
C LEU A 6 4.46 3.74 -47.34
N ILE A 7 3.30 3.79 -47.99
CA ILE A 7 2.21 4.72 -47.74
C ILE A 7 1.60 4.42 -46.35
N TYR A 8 1.69 5.37 -45.42
CA TYR A 8 0.97 5.32 -44.16
C TYR A 8 -0.51 5.71 -44.37
N CYS A 9 -1.43 4.98 -43.74
CA CYS A 9 -2.83 5.41 -43.66
C CYS A 9 -2.94 6.64 -42.75
N THR A 10 -3.59 7.70 -43.22
CA THR A 10 -3.94 8.91 -42.44
C THR A 10 -5.06 8.68 -41.42
N CYS A 11 -5.27 7.43 -41.00
CA CYS A 11 -6.38 6.99 -40.16
C CYS A 11 -5.99 6.53 -38.75
N TRP A 12 -4.69 6.48 -38.42
CA TRP A 12 -4.18 6.09 -37.10
C TRP A 12 -3.16 7.10 -36.59
N ASP A 13 -3.56 7.88 -35.57
CA ASP A 13 -2.69 8.78 -34.81
C ASP A 13 -2.71 8.36 -33.33
N PRO A 14 -1.62 7.77 -32.80
CA PRO A 14 -1.56 7.29 -31.41
C PRO A 14 -1.49 8.39 -30.35
N TRP A 15 -1.38 9.68 -30.72
CA TRP A 15 -0.97 10.75 -29.80
C TRP A 15 -1.97 11.91 -29.64
N ASN A 16 -3.26 11.67 -29.89
CA ASN A 16 -4.33 12.64 -29.57
C ASN A 16 -4.62 12.72 -28.06
N LEU A 17 -3.68 13.26 -27.29
CA LEU A 17 -3.91 13.84 -25.97
C LEU A 17 -3.80 15.37 -26.06
N GLY A 18 -4.93 16.05 -25.93
CA GLY A 18 -5.00 17.52 -25.97
C GLY A 18 -4.27 18.20 -24.80
N PRO A 19 -4.17 19.55 -24.81
CA PRO A 19 -3.27 20.29 -23.93
C PRO A 19 -3.58 20.09 -22.44
N GLN A 20 -2.58 19.59 -21.69
CA GLN A 20 -2.66 19.53 -20.23
C GLN A 20 -2.75 20.95 -19.64
N LYS A 21 -3.84 21.22 -18.93
CA LYS A 21 -3.94 22.43 -18.09
C LYS A 21 -3.10 22.24 -16.83
N LEU A 22 -2.10 23.11 -16.64
CA LEU A 22 -1.32 23.19 -15.41
C LEU A 22 -2.24 23.49 -14.21
N ILE A 23 -2.43 22.51 -13.32
CA ILE A 23 -3.13 22.71 -12.05
C ILE A 23 -2.15 23.35 -11.06
N LYS A 24 -2.46 24.58 -10.63
CA LYS A 24 -1.70 25.28 -9.58
C LYS A 24 -1.83 24.55 -8.24
N THR A 25 -0.71 24.33 -7.58
CA THR A 25 -0.65 23.90 -6.17
C THR A 25 -1.22 24.99 -5.25
N PRO A 26 -2.17 24.68 -4.34
CA PRO A 26 -2.53 25.59 -3.26
C PRO A 26 -1.43 25.62 -2.20
N GLN A 27 -0.97 26.81 -1.80
CA GLN A 27 -0.17 26.95 -0.57
C GLN A 27 -1.04 26.70 0.68
N PRO A 28 -0.47 26.16 1.77
CA PRO A 28 -1.17 26.05 3.05
C PRO A 28 -1.24 27.42 3.75
N PRO A 29 -2.37 27.76 4.42
CA PRO A 29 -2.46 28.98 5.21
C PRO A 29 -1.70 28.83 6.53
N SER A 30 -0.98 29.87 6.91
CA SER A 30 -0.40 29.98 8.26
C SER A 30 -1.46 30.50 9.25
N LYS A 31 -1.65 29.77 10.36
CA LYS A 31 -1.58 30.31 11.75
C LYS A 31 -2.01 29.28 12.81
N THR A 32 -1.36 29.43 13.95
CA THR A 32 -1.57 28.81 15.27
C THR A 32 -3.03 28.61 15.70
N SER A 33 -3.34 27.45 16.28
CA SER A 33 -4.25 27.33 17.42
C SER A 33 -4.00 26.04 18.23
N THR A 34 -4.18 26.12 19.54
CA THR A 34 -3.90 25.06 20.52
C THR A 34 -5.12 24.16 20.73
N GLY A 35 -5.00 22.84 20.54
CA GLY A 35 -6.08 21.90 20.86
C GLY A 35 -5.73 20.42 20.63
N LYS A 36 -5.90 19.59 21.67
CA LYS A 36 -5.67 18.13 21.61
C LYS A 36 -6.75 17.41 20.78
N PRO A 37 -6.43 16.45 19.91
CA PRO A 37 -7.41 15.53 19.34
C PRO A 37 -7.68 14.34 20.26
N LYS A 38 -8.95 13.92 20.34
CA LYS A 38 -9.44 12.75 21.08
C LYS A 38 -9.73 11.61 20.10
N LEU A 39 -9.55 10.36 20.52
CA LEU A 39 -9.57 9.15 19.68
C LEU A 39 -10.97 8.73 19.17
N THR A 40 -10.97 7.66 18.35
CA THR A 40 -12.08 6.75 17.94
C THR A 40 -12.91 7.15 16.68
N PRO A 41 -13.53 6.20 15.93
CA PRO A 41 -12.92 5.71 14.68
C PRO A 41 -13.84 5.73 13.44
N LEU A 42 -13.27 5.48 12.25
CA LEU A 42 -14.04 5.17 11.02
C LEU A 42 -14.52 3.70 10.99
N PRO A 43 -15.67 3.40 10.33
CA PRO A 43 -16.24 2.06 10.23
C PRO A 43 -15.60 1.16 9.16
N SER A 44 -15.87 -0.13 9.29
CA SER A 44 -15.29 -1.26 8.54
C SER A 44 -15.79 -1.42 7.10
N ALA A 45 -14.90 -1.92 6.23
CA ALA A 45 -15.25 -2.43 4.90
C ALA A 45 -16.13 -3.69 4.94
N ALA A 46 -17.09 -3.79 4.02
CA ALA A 46 -17.92 -4.98 3.82
C ALA A 46 -17.59 -5.69 2.49
N LYS A 47 -17.42 -7.01 2.53
CA LYS A 47 -16.96 -7.87 1.43
C LYS A 47 -17.99 -8.98 1.15
N LYS A 48 -18.75 -8.88 0.06
CA LYS A 48 -19.54 -9.96 -0.60
C LYS A 48 -19.60 -9.62 -2.10
N GLN A 49 -18.90 -10.28 -3.03
CA GLN A 49 -19.04 -11.65 -3.58
C GLN A 49 -20.32 -11.93 -4.40
N ASN A 50 -20.05 -12.28 -5.67
CA ASN A 50 -20.79 -13.12 -6.62
C ASN A 50 -21.96 -12.59 -7.49
N CYS A 51 -21.77 -12.90 -8.77
CA CYS A 51 -22.65 -12.92 -9.94
C CYS A 51 -24.13 -13.32 -9.71
N VAL A 52 -25.03 -12.80 -10.55
CA VAL A 52 -25.57 -13.50 -11.75
C VAL A 52 -26.46 -12.55 -12.57
N GLN A 53 -26.42 -12.67 -13.91
CA GLN A 53 -27.29 -11.97 -14.87
C GLN A 53 -28.63 -12.70 -15.04
N PRO A 54 -29.75 -11.99 -15.31
CA PRO A 54 -30.91 -12.55 -15.99
C PRO A 54 -31.06 -11.99 -17.41
N THR A 55 -30.98 -12.87 -18.40
CA THR A 55 -31.32 -12.59 -19.81
C THR A 55 -32.83 -12.53 -19.99
N ALA A 56 -33.33 -11.55 -20.76
CA ALA A 56 -34.72 -11.52 -21.24
C ALA A 56 -34.77 -11.50 -22.78
N LYS A 57 -35.52 -12.45 -23.36
CA LYS A 57 -35.97 -12.40 -24.76
C LYS A 57 -37.32 -11.67 -24.83
N PRO A 58 -37.79 -11.32 -26.04
CA PRO A 58 -38.94 -12.10 -26.51
C PRO A 58 -38.81 -12.59 -27.96
N VAL A 59 -39.62 -13.61 -28.26
CA VAL A 59 -39.88 -14.15 -29.59
C VAL A 59 -41.31 -13.77 -29.98
N VAL A 60 -41.57 -13.45 -31.25
CA VAL A 60 -42.77 -13.85 -32.04
C VAL A 60 -42.70 -13.16 -33.42
N ALA A 61 -42.94 -13.95 -34.47
CA ALA A 61 -43.14 -13.51 -35.87
C ALA A 61 -44.62 -13.83 -36.27
N PRO A 62 -45.07 -13.80 -37.54
CA PRO A 62 -44.49 -13.28 -38.78
C PRO A 62 -45.47 -12.41 -39.60
N LYS A 63 -45.01 -11.79 -40.71
CA LYS A 63 -45.92 -11.53 -41.85
C LYS A 63 -45.19 -11.43 -43.20
N VAL A 64 -45.79 -12.06 -44.22
CA VAL A 64 -45.32 -12.12 -45.61
C VAL A 64 -45.92 -10.95 -46.40
N ARG A 65 -45.12 -10.30 -47.27
CA ARG A 65 -45.61 -9.82 -48.58
C ARG A 65 -44.50 -9.49 -49.57
N ASN A 66 -44.74 -9.86 -50.82
CA ASN A 66 -43.88 -9.62 -51.98
C ASN A 66 -44.02 -8.17 -52.47
N THR A 67 -42.91 -7.53 -52.85
CA THR A 67 -42.70 -6.80 -54.12
C THR A 67 -41.36 -6.08 -54.11
N ILE A 68 -40.63 -6.11 -55.22
CA ILE A 68 -39.88 -5.00 -55.89
C ILE A 68 -38.97 -5.65 -56.95
N THR A 69 -39.40 -5.68 -58.21
CA THR A 69 -39.20 -4.68 -59.28
C THR A 69 -37.96 -4.97 -60.13
N THR A 70 -38.22 -5.38 -61.37
CA THR A 70 -37.28 -5.48 -62.50
C THR A 70 -36.50 -4.17 -62.73
N LYS A 71 -35.17 -4.27 -62.83
CA LYS A 71 -34.35 -3.35 -63.65
C LYS A 71 -33.24 -4.10 -64.37
N LEU A 72 -33.46 -4.35 -65.67
CA LEU A 72 -32.42 -4.68 -66.63
C LEU A 72 -31.58 -3.43 -66.91
N VAL A 73 -30.25 -3.57 -66.88
CA VAL A 73 -29.31 -2.72 -67.64
C VAL A 73 -28.22 -3.64 -68.19
N PRO A 74 -27.94 -3.64 -69.51
CA PRO A 74 -26.95 -4.53 -70.09
C PRO A 74 -25.53 -3.97 -69.91
N ARG A 75 -24.55 -4.86 -69.66
CA ARG A 75 -23.13 -4.54 -69.86
C ARG A 75 -22.68 -5.05 -71.22
N SER A 76 -22.16 -4.12 -72.02
CA SER A 76 -21.52 -4.38 -73.31
C SER A 76 -20.11 -4.95 -73.14
N CYS A 77 -19.80 -5.99 -73.91
CA CYS A 77 -18.42 -6.39 -74.18
C CYS A 77 -18.22 -6.54 -75.69
N THR A 78 -17.51 -5.55 -76.24
CA THR A 78 -16.83 -5.46 -77.53
C THR A 78 -16.57 -6.78 -78.30
N LEU A 79 -17.07 -6.82 -79.54
CA LEU A 79 -16.49 -7.63 -80.62
C LEU A 79 -15.29 -6.87 -81.22
N THR A 80 -14.11 -7.49 -81.25
CA THR A 80 -12.97 -7.02 -82.04
C THR A 80 -12.94 -7.75 -83.37
N LEU A 81 -12.81 -7.00 -84.48
CA LEU A 81 -12.53 -7.59 -85.79
C LEU A 81 -11.10 -8.15 -85.80
N GLY A 82 -10.98 -9.47 -86.01
CA GLY A 82 -9.75 -10.13 -86.45
C GLY A 82 -10.02 -10.83 -87.78
N ALA A 83 -9.47 -10.29 -88.87
CA ALA A 83 -9.60 -10.87 -90.21
C ALA A 83 -8.45 -11.86 -90.50
N VAL A 84 -8.63 -12.67 -91.56
CA VAL A 84 -7.60 -13.56 -92.17
C VAL A 84 -7.35 -14.82 -91.30
N GLN A 85 -7.29 -16.06 -91.80
CA GLN A 85 -6.88 -16.58 -93.10
C GLN A 85 -7.67 -17.86 -93.48
N ARG A 86 -8.21 -17.97 -94.71
CA ARG A 86 -8.70 -19.27 -95.24
C ARG A 86 -7.53 -20.04 -95.84
N GLY A 87 -7.10 -21.10 -95.16
CA GLY A 87 -6.15 -22.06 -95.70
C GLY A 87 -6.78 -22.94 -96.78
N LYS A 88 -6.20 -22.95 -97.99
CA LYS A 88 -6.50 -23.92 -99.05
C LYS A 88 -5.84 -25.26 -98.74
N LEU A 89 -6.52 -26.36 -99.04
CA LEU A 89 -5.85 -27.57 -99.53
C LEU A 89 -6.36 -27.85 -100.94
N HIS A 90 -5.43 -27.94 -101.88
CA HIS A 90 -5.66 -28.28 -103.29
C HIS A 90 -4.94 -29.60 -103.59
N LEU A 91 -5.62 -30.54 -104.25
CA LEU A 91 -5.14 -31.52 -105.23
C LEU A 91 -6.37 -32.38 -105.57
N GLY A 92 -6.76 -32.71 -106.80
CA GLY A 92 -6.25 -32.66 -108.17
C GLY A 92 -7.15 -33.66 -108.94
N LYS A 93 -7.34 -33.72 -110.26
CA LYS A 93 -6.72 -33.18 -111.48
C LYS A 93 -7.87 -32.93 -112.48
N GLN A 94 -7.92 -31.80 -113.21
CA GLN A 94 -7.36 -31.64 -114.56
C GLN A 94 -7.91 -32.66 -115.59
N GLU A 95 -8.79 -32.18 -116.49
CA GLU A 95 -8.51 -32.23 -117.93
C GLU A 95 -9.34 -31.19 -118.71
N GLU A 96 -8.66 -30.18 -119.28
CA GLU A 96 -9.22 -29.34 -120.33
C GLU A 96 -9.05 -30.06 -121.67
N SER A 97 -10.15 -30.41 -122.32
CA SER A 97 -10.14 -30.95 -123.69
C SER A 97 -10.66 -29.87 -124.65
N ASN A 98 -9.74 -29.28 -125.42
CA ASN A 98 -10.05 -28.31 -126.48
C ASN A 98 -10.72 -29.01 -127.67
N LYS A 99 -12.01 -28.75 -127.92
CA LYS A 99 -12.74 -29.10 -129.16
C LYS A 99 -13.86 -28.07 -129.44
N PRO A 100 -14.26 -27.86 -130.70
CA PRO A 100 -15.14 -26.75 -131.09
C PRO A 100 -16.59 -26.90 -130.57
N PRO A 101 -17.35 -25.79 -130.46
CA PRO A 101 -18.59 -25.72 -129.70
C PRO A 101 -19.82 -26.25 -130.45
N TYR A 102 -19.76 -27.46 -130.99
CA TYR A 102 -20.91 -28.15 -131.61
C TYR A 102 -20.67 -29.67 -131.56
N GLU A 103 -21.36 -30.38 -130.67
CA GLU A 103 -21.23 -31.84 -130.56
C GLU A 103 -22.34 -32.51 -131.39
N VAL A 104 -21.92 -33.12 -132.51
CA VAL A 104 -22.81 -33.82 -133.45
C VAL A 104 -22.68 -35.33 -133.21
N ILE A 105 -23.73 -35.93 -132.65
CA ILE A 105 -23.76 -37.33 -132.24
C ILE A 105 -24.68 -38.11 -133.18
N ASN A 106 -24.15 -39.15 -133.84
CA ASN A 106 -24.98 -40.11 -134.56
C ASN A 106 -25.63 -41.05 -133.54
N VAL A 107 -26.94 -40.93 -133.33
CA VAL A 107 -27.68 -41.77 -132.37
C VAL A 107 -28.09 -43.09 -133.01
N SER A 108 -28.52 -43.02 -134.27
CA SER A 108 -28.98 -44.14 -135.10
C SER A 108 -28.70 -43.82 -136.57
N PRO A 109 -28.63 -44.81 -137.49
CA PRO A 109 -28.57 -44.55 -138.93
C PRO A 109 -29.71 -43.61 -139.38
N GLY A 110 -29.38 -42.55 -140.12
CA GLY A 110 -30.36 -41.54 -140.57
C GLY A 110 -30.78 -40.50 -139.53
N TYR A 111 -30.24 -40.50 -138.30
CA TYR A 111 -30.56 -39.50 -137.27
C TYR A 111 -29.31 -38.85 -136.66
N ARG A 112 -29.19 -37.52 -136.83
CA ARG A 112 -28.13 -36.71 -136.22
C ARG A 112 -28.68 -35.91 -135.04
N LEU A 113 -28.06 -36.08 -133.87
CA LEU A 113 -28.31 -35.26 -132.70
C LEU A 113 -27.29 -34.12 -132.65
N ILE A 114 -27.78 -32.90 -132.53
CA ILE A 114 -26.99 -31.69 -132.29
C ILE A 114 -27.26 -31.25 -130.86
N ARG A 115 -26.20 -31.18 -130.04
CA ARG A 115 -26.30 -30.77 -128.64
C ARG A 115 -25.48 -29.50 -128.38
N ASN A 116 -26.17 -28.46 -127.91
CA ASN A 116 -25.57 -27.25 -127.35
C ASN A 116 -26.01 -27.07 -125.88
N ARG A 117 -25.41 -26.11 -125.16
CA ARG A 117 -25.72 -25.86 -123.74
C ARG A 117 -27.18 -25.48 -123.46
N GLU A 118 -27.86 -24.91 -124.46
CA GLU A 118 -29.19 -24.30 -124.30
C GLU A 118 -30.28 -25.02 -125.11
N GLN A 119 -29.91 -25.87 -126.07
CA GLN A 119 -30.87 -26.58 -126.91
C GLN A 119 -30.32 -27.93 -127.40
N ILE A 120 -31.23 -28.89 -127.51
CA ILE A 120 -30.99 -30.22 -128.09
C ILE A 120 -31.93 -30.35 -129.30
N SER A 121 -31.39 -30.64 -130.48
CA SER A 121 -32.18 -30.88 -131.69
C SER A 121 -31.76 -32.19 -132.37
N VAL A 122 -32.74 -32.93 -132.88
CA VAL A 122 -32.54 -34.14 -133.68
C VAL A 122 -32.98 -33.83 -135.10
N THR A 123 -32.07 -33.94 -136.06
CA THR A 123 -32.37 -33.82 -137.48
C THR A 123 -32.34 -35.19 -138.16
N LEU A 124 -33.35 -35.45 -138.98
CA LEU A 124 -33.42 -36.60 -139.88
C LEU A 124 -32.49 -36.34 -141.07
N GLY A 125 -31.67 -37.31 -141.45
CA GLY A 125 -30.79 -37.22 -142.62
C GLY A 125 -31.54 -37.44 -143.92
N ASP A 126 -31.21 -36.67 -144.96
CA ASP A 126 -31.77 -36.81 -146.33
C ASP A 126 -31.54 -38.20 -146.94
N GLU A 127 -30.58 -38.96 -146.40
CA GLU A 127 -30.28 -40.35 -146.74
C GLU A 127 -31.51 -41.28 -146.69
N MET A 128 -32.56 -40.91 -145.94
CA MET A 128 -33.82 -41.66 -145.79
C MET A 128 -34.83 -41.43 -146.93
N PHE A 129 -34.58 -40.49 -147.85
CA PHE A 129 -35.50 -40.14 -148.95
C PHE A 129 -35.06 -40.64 -150.34
N ASP A 130 -33.91 -41.31 -150.44
CA ASP A 130 -33.38 -41.89 -151.68
C ASP A 130 -34.20 -43.11 -152.17
N LYS A 131 -35.28 -42.85 -152.92
CA LYS A 131 -36.11 -43.87 -153.58
C LYS A 131 -35.38 -44.55 -154.73
N LYS A 132 -34.47 -45.48 -154.40
CA LYS A 132 -33.80 -46.38 -155.35
C LYS A 132 -34.79 -47.42 -155.88
N LYS A 133 -35.49 -47.10 -156.97
CA LYS A 133 -36.37 -48.04 -157.68
C LYS A 133 -35.59 -49.31 -158.07
N ARG A 134 -36.08 -50.48 -157.66
CA ARG A 134 -35.70 -51.78 -158.23
C ARG A 134 -36.95 -52.50 -158.70
N SER A 135 -36.95 -52.87 -159.98
CA SER A 135 -38.03 -53.57 -160.67
C SER A 135 -37.72 -55.07 -160.75
N GLN A 136 -38.77 -55.89 -160.88
CA GLN A 136 -38.74 -57.32 -161.30
C GLN A 136 -38.03 -58.27 -160.30
N SER A 137 -38.70 -59.26 -159.69
CA SER A 137 -39.50 -60.41 -160.18
C SER A 137 -38.66 -61.59 -160.67
N GLU A 138 -38.80 -62.76 -160.03
CA GLU A 138 -38.97 -64.08 -160.68
C GLU A 138 -39.39 -65.12 -159.62
N ILE A 139 -40.59 -65.69 -159.74
CA ILE A 139 -40.91 -67.05 -160.25
C ILE A 139 -40.41 -68.19 -159.35
N MET A 140 -41.36 -68.85 -158.67
CA MET A 140 -41.58 -70.31 -158.48
C MET A 140 -42.92 -70.43 -157.71
N ASP A 141 -43.82 -71.40 -157.87
CA ASP A 141 -43.97 -72.49 -158.86
C ASP A 141 -45.49 -72.74 -159.08
N ARG A 142 -45.87 -73.53 -160.10
CA ARG A 142 -47.28 -73.89 -160.37
C ARG A 142 -47.83 -74.86 -159.32
N VAL A 143 -48.48 -74.32 -158.29
CA VAL A 143 -49.61 -75.00 -157.63
C VAL A 143 -50.83 -74.10 -157.77
N GLN A 144 -51.96 -74.67 -158.16
CA GLN A 144 -53.22 -73.97 -158.41
C GLN A 144 -53.93 -73.65 -157.08
N ILE A 145 -53.23 -72.91 -156.22
CA ILE A 145 -53.69 -72.44 -154.92
C ILE A 145 -54.62 -71.25 -155.15
N SER A 146 -55.77 -71.24 -154.49
CA SER A 146 -56.79 -70.23 -154.72
C SER A 146 -56.37 -68.90 -154.08
N ARG A 147 -56.89 -67.79 -154.62
CA ARG A 147 -56.71 -66.45 -154.02
C ARG A 147 -57.16 -66.42 -152.55
N THR A 148 -58.08 -67.30 -152.18
CA THR A 148 -58.60 -67.53 -150.83
C THR A 148 -57.52 -68.03 -149.87
N ASP A 149 -56.68 -68.98 -150.28
CA ASP A 149 -55.73 -69.66 -149.37
C ASP A 149 -54.59 -68.72 -148.94
N ILE A 150 -54.16 -67.83 -149.85
CA ILE A 150 -53.19 -66.75 -149.55
C ILE A 150 -53.82 -65.71 -148.61
N ILE A 151 -55.12 -65.42 -148.77
CA ILE A 151 -55.83 -64.51 -147.87
C ILE A 151 -55.97 -65.13 -146.48
N THR A 152 -56.26 -66.42 -146.37
CA THR A 152 -56.34 -67.10 -145.06
C THR A 152 -54.99 -67.16 -144.35
N ASP A 153 -53.89 -67.47 -145.05
CA ASP A 153 -52.53 -67.43 -144.48
C ASP A 153 -52.16 -66.03 -143.96
N LEU A 154 -52.39 -64.97 -144.75
CA LEU A 154 -52.17 -63.60 -144.30
C LEU A 154 -53.09 -63.20 -143.12
N GLN A 155 -54.31 -63.72 -143.07
CA GLN A 155 -55.29 -63.42 -142.02
C GLN A 155 -55.00 -64.18 -140.71
N GLU A 156 -54.43 -65.39 -140.82
CA GLU A 156 -53.85 -66.17 -139.74
C GLU A 156 -52.59 -65.48 -139.19
N GLN A 157 -51.63 -65.09 -140.05
CA GLN A 157 -50.45 -64.31 -139.66
C GLN A 157 -50.81 -62.98 -138.96
N ILE A 158 -51.84 -62.25 -139.44
CA ILE A 158 -52.34 -61.05 -138.77
C ILE A 158 -52.93 -61.38 -137.39
N SER A 159 -53.59 -62.52 -137.24
CA SER A 159 -54.16 -62.97 -135.97
C SER A 159 -53.06 -63.40 -134.98
N GLU A 160 -52.06 -64.17 -135.42
CA GLU A 160 -50.89 -64.52 -134.62
C GLU A 160 -50.10 -63.28 -134.18
N LEU A 161 -49.81 -62.35 -135.10
CA LEU A 161 -49.14 -61.09 -134.79
C LEU A 161 -49.96 -60.24 -133.80
N THR A 162 -51.29 -60.25 -133.91
CA THR A 162 -52.17 -59.55 -132.97
C THR A 162 -52.09 -60.18 -131.58
N VAL A 163 -52.14 -61.50 -131.47
CA VAL A 163 -51.97 -62.23 -130.20
C VAL A 163 -50.59 -61.96 -129.58
N ILE A 164 -49.53 -61.93 -130.39
CA ILE A 164 -48.16 -61.61 -129.94
C ILE A 164 -48.07 -60.16 -129.45
N ILE A 165 -48.63 -59.19 -130.18
CA ILE A 165 -48.63 -57.77 -129.79
C ILE A 165 -49.44 -57.55 -128.51
N GLU A 166 -50.61 -58.16 -128.38
CA GLU A 166 -51.41 -58.09 -127.15
C GLU A 166 -50.68 -58.73 -125.96
N GLN A 167 -50.03 -59.88 -126.18
CA GLN A 167 -49.25 -60.56 -125.14
C GLN A 167 -48.07 -59.70 -124.69
N MET A 168 -47.31 -59.15 -125.65
CA MET A 168 -46.21 -58.23 -125.38
C MET A 168 -46.69 -56.97 -124.64
N ASN A 169 -47.87 -56.44 -124.96
CA ASN A 169 -48.48 -55.33 -124.22
C ASN A 169 -48.86 -55.71 -122.78
N ARG A 170 -49.45 -56.89 -122.57
CA ARG A 170 -49.76 -57.42 -121.22
C ARG A 170 -48.50 -57.61 -120.40
N ASP A 171 -47.47 -58.20 -120.99
CA ASP A 171 -46.18 -58.46 -120.32
C ASP A 171 -45.43 -57.16 -120.04
N HIS A 172 -45.45 -56.18 -120.95
CA HIS A 172 -44.88 -54.85 -120.71
C HIS A 172 -45.58 -54.13 -119.55
N GLN A 173 -46.91 -54.13 -119.51
CA GLN A 173 -47.68 -53.55 -118.40
C GLN A 173 -47.40 -54.26 -117.07
N SER A 174 -47.28 -55.60 -117.10
CA SER A 174 -46.92 -56.42 -115.94
C SER A 174 -45.52 -56.08 -115.40
N ALA A 175 -44.52 -56.03 -116.29
CA ALA A 175 -43.15 -55.68 -115.95
C ALA A 175 -43.03 -54.23 -115.45
N GLN A 176 -43.73 -53.28 -116.08
CA GLN A 176 -43.80 -51.88 -115.64
C GLN A 176 -44.40 -51.77 -114.24
N LYS A 177 -45.48 -52.52 -113.95
CA LYS A 177 -46.12 -52.55 -112.64
C LYS A 177 -45.23 -53.20 -111.57
N LEU A 178 -44.54 -54.29 -111.90
CA LEU A 178 -43.58 -54.95 -111.01
C LEU A 178 -42.42 -54.00 -110.68
N LEU A 179 -41.83 -53.36 -111.69
CA LEU A 179 -40.76 -52.38 -111.49
C LEU A 179 -41.23 -51.18 -110.65
N SER A 180 -42.43 -50.66 -110.90
CA SER A 180 -43.02 -49.58 -110.10
C SER A 180 -43.21 -49.98 -108.64
N ASN A 181 -43.68 -51.19 -108.38
CA ASN A 181 -43.81 -51.73 -107.02
C ASN A 181 -42.43 -51.90 -106.34
N GLU A 182 -41.42 -52.42 -107.04
CA GLU A 182 -40.07 -52.56 -106.50
C GLU A 182 -39.45 -51.18 -106.18
N MET A 183 -39.62 -50.19 -107.07
CA MET A 183 -39.19 -48.82 -106.82
C MET A 183 -39.91 -48.21 -105.61
N ALA A 184 -41.21 -48.45 -105.44
CA ALA A 184 -41.96 -48.02 -104.26
C ALA A 184 -41.43 -48.65 -102.96
N VAL A 185 -41.13 -49.95 -102.96
CA VAL A 185 -40.52 -50.67 -101.83
C VAL A 185 -39.14 -50.10 -101.50
N ARG A 186 -38.24 -49.96 -102.49
CA ARG A 186 -36.91 -49.38 -102.26
C ARG A 186 -36.97 -47.93 -101.73
N CYS A 187 -37.92 -47.13 -102.20
CA CYS A 187 -38.16 -45.79 -101.66
C CYS A 187 -38.63 -45.83 -100.19
N ALA A 188 -39.53 -46.74 -99.84
CA ALA A 188 -40.01 -46.91 -98.46
C ALA A 188 -38.90 -47.43 -97.52
N GLU A 189 -38.13 -48.42 -97.93
CA GLU A 189 -36.97 -48.95 -97.19
C GLU A 189 -35.91 -47.88 -96.96
N MET A 190 -35.58 -47.10 -97.98
CA MET A 190 -34.62 -46.00 -97.89
C MET A 190 -35.12 -44.91 -96.93
N GLN A 191 -36.40 -44.52 -97.03
CA GLN A 191 -37.03 -43.56 -96.12
C GLN A 191 -36.99 -44.05 -94.66
N GLN A 192 -37.37 -45.30 -94.42
CA GLN A 192 -37.34 -45.92 -93.10
C GLN A 192 -35.90 -46.00 -92.54
N ASN A 193 -34.91 -46.28 -93.39
CA ASN A 193 -33.50 -46.29 -93.00
C ASN A 193 -33.01 -44.91 -92.55
N PHE A 194 -33.36 -43.85 -93.28
CA PHE A 194 -33.08 -42.47 -92.90
C PHE A 194 -33.78 -42.07 -91.59
N GLU A 195 -35.05 -42.45 -91.42
CA GLU A 195 -35.81 -42.18 -90.19
C GLU A 195 -35.23 -42.90 -88.96
N ASN A 196 -34.83 -44.17 -89.11
CA ASN A 196 -34.20 -44.95 -88.05
C ASN A 196 -32.84 -44.35 -87.66
N LYS A 197 -31.96 -44.06 -88.62
CA LYS A 197 -30.66 -43.39 -88.34
C LYS A 197 -30.83 -42.02 -87.69
N ASN A 198 -31.82 -41.25 -88.11
CA ASN A 198 -32.14 -39.94 -87.51
C ASN A 198 -32.67 -40.09 -86.08
N ARG A 199 -33.42 -41.16 -85.78
CA ARG A 199 -33.87 -41.50 -84.43
C ARG A 199 -32.69 -41.90 -83.54
N GLU A 200 -31.89 -42.87 -83.97
CA GLU A 200 -30.69 -43.35 -83.28
C GLU A 200 -29.71 -42.21 -82.96
N LEU A 201 -29.45 -41.32 -83.93
CA LEU A 201 -28.58 -40.16 -83.72
C LEU A 201 -29.13 -39.19 -82.67
N LYS A 202 -30.45 -38.93 -82.67
CA LYS A 202 -31.10 -38.08 -81.66
C LYS A 202 -31.08 -38.71 -80.28
N GLU A 203 -31.32 -40.01 -80.18
CA GLU A 203 -31.28 -40.77 -78.92
C GLU A 203 -29.86 -40.83 -78.36
N ALA A 204 -28.84 -41.10 -79.19
CA ALA A 204 -27.44 -41.08 -78.79
C ALA A 204 -27.00 -39.68 -78.30
N HIS A 205 -27.37 -38.62 -79.02
CA HIS A 205 -27.07 -37.24 -78.60
C HIS A 205 -27.78 -36.86 -77.29
N ALA A 206 -29.05 -37.26 -77.12
CA ALA A 206 -29.78 -37.04 -75.87
C ALA A 206 -29.15 -37.81 -74.69
N ALA A 207 -28.71 -39.05 -74.92
CA ALA A 207 -28.00 -39.85 -73.92
C ALA A 207 -26.63 -39.23 -73.55
N GLU A 208 -25.87 -38.72 -74.53
CA GLU A 208 -24.61 -38.05 -74.27
C GLU A 208 -24.80 -36.73 -73.49
N LEU A 209 -25.78 -35.90 -73.87
CA LEU A 209 -26.12 -34.69 -73.11
C LEU A 209 -26.53 -35.03 -71.67
N SER A 210 -27.37 -36.03 -71.46
CA SER A 210 -27.77 -36.48 -70.12
C SER A 210 -26.59 -37.00 -69.31
N ARG A 211 -25.69 -37.80 -69.93
CA ARG A 211 -24.44 -38.27 -69.30
C ARG A 211 -23.56 -37.09 -68.90
N LEU A 212 -23.37 -36.11 -69.78
CA LEU A 212 -22.53 -34.94 -69.55
C LEU A 212 -23.11 -34.05 -68.44
N GLU A 213 -24.43 -33.80 -68.46
CA GLU A 213 -25.13 -33.05 -67.42
C GLU A 213 -25.01 -33.73 -66.05
N ASN A 214 -25.18 -35.06 -65.99
CA ASN A 214 -25.02 -35.84 -64.77
C ASN A 214 -23.57 -35.83 -64.26
N ASN A 215 -22.57 -35.92 -65.15
CA ASN A 215 -21.17 -35.80 -64.79
C ASN A 215 -20.84 -34.42 -64.21
N TYR A 216 -21.31 -33.33 -64.82
CA TYR A 216 -21.14 -31.98 -64.26
C TYR A 216 -21.86 -31.80 -62.91
N LYS A 217 -23.08 -32.35 -62.76
CA LYS A 217 -23.82 -32.34 -61.48
C LYS A 217 -23.06 -33.12 -60.40
N ALA A 218 -22.43 -34.25 -60.74
CA ALA A 218 -21.63 -35.04 -59.81
C ALA A 218 -20.34 -34.32 -59.41
N ALA A 219 -19.57 -33.80 -60.38
CA ALA A 219 -18.37 -33.02 -60.13
C ALA A 219 -18.65 -31.78 -59.27
N LEU A 220 -19.72 -31.03 -59.56
CA LEU A 220 -20.12 -29.86 -58.78
C LEU A 220 -20.53 -30.22 -57.33
N LYS A 221 -21.10 -31.41 -57.09
CA LYS A 221 -21.38 -31.89 -55.74
C LYS A 221 -20.11 -32.28 -55.00
N ALA A 222 -19.18 -32.98 -55.66
CA ALA A 222 -17.89 -33.36 -55.08
C ALA A 222 -17.07 -32.11 -54.70
N GLU A 223 -16.95 -31.14 -55.60
CA GLU A 223 -16.22 -29.89 -55.36
C GLU A 223 -16.84 -29.08 -54.21
N LYS A 224 -18.18 -29.02 -54.11
CA LYS A 224 -18.87 -28.38 -52.98
C LYS A 224 -18.60 -29.07 -51.64
N LEU A 225 -18.51 -30.40 -51.63
CA LEU A 225 -18.17 -31.15 -50.41
C LEU A 225 -16.71 -30.93 -50.01
N ALA A 226 -15.77 -31.00 -50.96
CA ALA A 226 -14.35 -30.72 -50.70
C ALA A 226 -14.11 -29.28 -50.21
N ALA A 227 -14.81 -28.29 -50.80
CA ALA A 227 -14.76 -26.91 -50.34
C ALA A 227 -15.35 -26.73 -48.93
N GLN A 228 -16.43 -27.44 -48.59
CA GLN A 228 -17.01 -27.41 -47.24
C GLN A 228 -16.09 -28.08 -46.21
N GLU A 229 -15.50 -29.23 -46.54
CA GLU A 229 -14.54 -29.93 -45.67
C GLU A 229 -13.33 -29.05 -45.35
N LYS A 230 -12.79 -28.35 -46.36
CA LYS A 230 -11.70 -27.39 -46.19
C LYS A 230 -12.10 -26.17 -45.33
N LEU A 231 -13.34 -25.69 -45.44
CA LEU A 231 -13.84 -24.63 -44.55
C LEU A 231 -13.96 -25.12 -43.10
N ASP A 232 -14.42 -26.36 -42.89
CA ASP A 232 -14.54 -26.97 -41.57
C ASP A 232 -13.15 -27.25 -40.94
N GLU A 233 -12.15 -27.60 -41.76
CA GLU A 233 -10.75 -27.73 -41.34
C GLU A 233 -10.15 -26.39 -40.92
N MET A 234 -10.20 -25.36 -41.77
CA MET A 234 -9.75 -24.00 -41.40
C MET A 234 -10.51 -23.45 -40.17
N GLY A 235 -11.78 -23.82 -39.99
CA GLY A 235 -12.56 -23.50 -38.80
C GLY A 235 -12.01 -24.13 -37.50
N LYS A 236 -11.50 -25.37 -37.59
CA LYS A 236 -10.80 -26.05 -36.47
C LYS A 236 -9.45 -25.39 -36.20
N GLU A 237 -8.66 -25.09 -37.23
CA GLU A 237 -7.37 -24.41 -37.10
C GLU A 237 -7.52 -23.02 -36.46
N TYR A 238 -8.47 -22.23 -36.94
CA TYR A 238 -8.80 -20.92 -36.37
C TYR A 238 -9.19 -21.03 -34.89
N LYS A 239 -10.02 -22.02 -34.52
CA LYS A 239 -10.41 -22.27 -33.13
C LYS A 239 -9.22 -22.69 -32.27
N TYR A 240 -8.34 -23.55 -32.78
CA TYR A 240 -7.12 -23.96 -32.09
C TYR A 240 -6.20 -22.76 -31.84
N LEU A 241 -5.93 -21.95 -32.88
CA LEU A 241 -5.09 -20.76 -32.77
C LEU A 241 -5.68 -19.73 -31.82
N LYS A 242 -7.00 -19.49 -31.87
CA LYS A 242 -7.71 -18.62 -30.92
C LYS A 242 -7.56 -19.11 -29.48
N ASN A 243 -7.70 -20.41 -29.23
CA ASN A 243 -7.49 -20.99 -27.91
C ASN A 243 -6.03 -20.82 -27.45
N MET A 244 -5.06 -21.02 -28.34
CA MET A 244 -3.64 -20.82 -28.03
C MET A 244 -3.32 -19.36 -27.68
N PHE A 245 -3.92 -18.39 -28.39
CA PHE A 245 -3.81 -16.98 -28.03
C PHE A 245 -4.40 -16.66 -26.65
N HIS A 246 -5.55 -17.24 -26.30
CA HIS A 246 -6.11 -17.09 -24.96
C HIS A 246 -5.22 -17.71 -23.88
N MET A 247 -4.69 -18.93 -24.09
CA MET A 247 -3.74 -19.55 -23.16
C MET A 247 -2.47 -18.71 -22.94
N TYR A 248 -1.93 -18.11 -24.01
CA TYR A 248 -0.78 -17.20 -23.92
C TYR A 248 -1.12 -15.88 -23.21
N GLN A 249 -2.30 -15.31 -23.50
CA GLN A 249 -2.82 -14.12 -22.84
C GLN A 249 -2.98 -14.36 -21.34
N ASP A 250 -3.65 -15.45 -20.95
CA ASP A 250 -3.89 -15.82 -19.55
C ASP A 250 -2.56 -16.09 -18.84
N SER A 251 -1.62 -16.81 -19.47
CA SER A 251 -0.28 -17.03 -18.94
C SER A 251 0.52 -15.74 -18.71
N ILE A 252 0.33 -14.69 -19.53
CA ILE A 252 0.93 -13.37 -19.29
C ILE A 252 0.25 -12.68 -18.11
N TYR A 253 -1.08 -12.75 -18.00
CA TYR A 253 -1.80 -12.15 -16.88
C TYR A 253 -1.39 -12.77 -15.56
N ASP A 254 -1.32 -14.10 -15.48
CA ASP A 254 -0.88 -14.83 -14.29
C ASP A 254 0.58 -14.50 -13.94
N GLU A 255 1.51 -14.49 -14.91
CA GLU A 255 2.93 -14.15 -14.65
C GLU A 255 3.08 -12.69 -14.16
N MET A 256 2.28 -11.77 -14.68
CA MET A 256 2.29 -10.36 -14.26
C MET A 256 1.67 -10.16 -12.87
N GLU A 257 0.58 -10.86 -12.55
CA GLU A 257 -0.04 -10.82 -11.22
C GLU A 257 0.90 -11.47 -10.17
N ASP A 258 1.54 -12.60 -10.46
CA ASP A 258 2.53 -13.23 -9.58
C ASP A 258 3.73 -12.31 -9.32
N LYS A 259 4.27 -11.66 -10.35
CA LYS A 259 5.34 -10.65 -10.21
C LYS A 259 4.87 -9.47 -9.35
N TRP A 260 3.65 -9.02 -9.53
CA TRP A 260 3.05 -7.93 -8.76
C TRP A 260 2.85 -8.29 -7.28
N LEU A 261 2.26 -9.46 -7.00
CA LEU A 261 2.08 -10.01 -5.66
C LEU A 261 3.42 -10.21 -4.94
N LYS A 262 4.42 -10.76 -5.63
CA LYS A 262 5.78 -10.93 -5.09
C LYS A 262 6.40 -9.59 -4.70
N LYS A 263 6.34 -8.59 -5.59
CA LYS A 263 6.89 -7.25 -5.34
C LYS A 263 6.16 -6.52 -4.21
N LYS A 264 4.85 -6.69 -4.12
CA LYS A 264 4.03 -6.16 -3.02
C LYS A 264 4.42 -6.78 -1.67
N ALA A 265 4.62 -8.10 -1.63
CA ALA A 265 5.04 -8.81 -0.42
C ALA A 265 6.50 -8.51 -0.02
N GLU A 266 7.36 -8.18 -0.98
CA GLU A 266 8.72 -7.66 -0.74
C GLU A 266 8.67 -6.27 -0.08
N TRP A 267 7.90 -5.33 -0.65
CA TRP A 267 7.70 -4.01 -0.05
C TRP A 267 7.08 -4.04 1.36
N GLU A 268 6.13 -4.95 1.63
CA GLU A 268 5.55 -5.11 2.97
C GLU A 268 6.58 -5.64 3.99
N LYS A 269 7.49 -6.53 3.55
CA LYS A 269 8.61 -6.99 4.40
C LYS A 269 9.61 -5.86 4.66
N ASP A 270 9.99 -5.11 3.64
CA ASP A 270 10.95 -4.01 3.77
C ASP A 270 10.40 -2.89 4.68
N GLU A 271 9.12 -2.52 4.51
CA GLU A 271 8.44 -1.55 5.37
C GLU A 271 8.41 -2.03 6.84
N LYS A 272 8.15 -3.33 7.05
CA LYS A 272 8.18 -3.93 8.40
C LYS A 272 9.59 -3.94 8.99
N LEU A 273 10.61 -4.31 8.21
CA LEU A 273 12.01 -4.33 8.65
C LEU A 273 12.53 -2.93 9.01
N GLU A 274 12.22 -1.91 8.20
CA GLU A 274 12.65 -0.54 8.51
C GLU A 274 11.91 0.02 9.74
N ARG A 275 10.62 -0.29 9.92
CA ARG A 275 9.88 -0.01 11.17
C ARG A 275 10.54 -0.66 12.39
N GLU A 276 10.87 -1.95 12.29
CA GLU A 276 11.51 -2.71 13.38
C GLU A 276 12.90 -2.15 13.72
N LYS A 277 13.70 -1.81 12.70
CA LYS A 277 15.00 -1.15 12.84
C LYS A 277 14.91 0.21 13.53
N ILE A 278 13.96 1.05 13.16
CA ILE A 278 13.72 2.35 13.81
C ILE A 278 13.29 2.16 15.28
N LEU A 279 12.39 1.22 15.56
CA LEU A 279 11.97 0.90 16.92
C LEU A 279 13.12 0.35 17.77
N LEU A 280 13.98 -0.50 17.20
CA LEU A 280 15.15 -1.04 17.88
C LEU A 280 16.19 0.04 18.17
N GLN A 281 16.42 0.96 17.22
CA GLN A 281 17.29 2.12 17.41
C GLN A 281 16.74 3.06 18.50
N GLN A 282 15.44 3.35 18.50
CA GLN A 282 14.79 4.15 19.53
C GLN A 282 14.90 3.48 20.90
N LYS A 283 14.64 2.17 21.00
CA LYS A 283 14.82 1.38 22.22
C LYS A 283 16.25 1.46 22.74
N HIS A 284 17.25 1.21 21.88
CA HIS A 284 18.66 1.28 22.25
C HIS A 284 19.05 2.68 22.77
N ASN A 285 18.63 3.74 22.08
CA ASN A 285 18.89 5.11 22.51
C ASN A 285 18.25 5.44 23.87
N MET A 286 17.03 4.96 24.13
CA MET A 286 16.36 5.15 25.42
C MET A 286 17.03 4.35 26.54
N THR A 287 17.40 3.09 26.29
CA THR A 287 18.14 2.26 27.27
C THR A 287 19.49 2.90 27.61
N LYS A 288 20.29 3.29 26.61
CA LYS A 288 21.59 3.94 26.83
C LYS A 288 21.46 5.27 27.59
N ARG A 289 20.42 6.06 27.31
CA ARG A 289 20.12 7.27 28.08
C ARG A 289 19.82 6.97 29.54
N PHE A 290 18.94 5.99 29.79
CA PHE A 290 18.55 5.60 31.14
C PHE A 290 19.73 5.03 31.94
N GLU A 291 20.60 4.23 31.31
CA GLU A 291 21.84 3.74 31.93
C GLU A 291 22.78 4.88 32.34
N LEU A 292 23.00 5.87 31.45
CA LEU A 292 23.82 7.04 31.76
C LEU A 292 23.21 7.90 32.88
N GLU A 293 21.91 8.17 32.83
CA GLU A 293 21.18 8.94 33.84
C GLU A 293 21.18 8.23 35.21
N SER A 294 21.02 6.89 35.21
CA SER A 294 21.12 6.08 36.42
C SER A 294 22.53 6.10 37.02
N GLU A 295 23.58 6.05 36.20
CA GLU A 295 24.96 6.08 36.68
C GLU A 295 25.37 7.47 37.19
N GLU A 296 24.91 8.54 36.52
CA GLU A 296 25.09 9.91 37.00
C GLU A 296 24.38 10.14 38.35
N GLU A 297 23.16 9.61 38.52
CA GLU A 297 22.41 9.74 39.77
C GLU A 297 23.01 8.91 40.91
N LYS A 298 23.47 7.67 40.63
CA LYS A 298 24.27 6.89 41.60
C LYS A 298 25.52 7.66 42.02
N LYS A 299 26.21 8.30 41.08
CA LYS A 299 27.38 9.12 41.38
C LYS A 299 27.02 10.30 42.28
N LYS A 300 25.96 11.07 41.97
CA LYS A 300 25.49 12.17 42.84
C LYS A 300 25.14 11.70 44.25
N ILE A 301 24.46 10.56 44.37
CA ILE A 301 24.13 9.95 45.67
C ILE A 301 25.41 9.56 46.42
N ASN A 302 26.39 8.96 45.75
CA ASN A 302 27.67 8.58 46.34
C ASN A 302 28.52 9.78 46.77
N ASP A 303 28.60 10.82 45.95
CA ASP A 303 29.35 12.05 46.22
C ASP A 303 28.68 12.83 47.39
N SER A 304 27.35 12.87 47.41
CA SER A 304 26.55 13.43 48.52
C SER A 304 26.75 12.64 49.82
N TYR A 305 26.66 11.30 49.75
CA TYR A 305 26.90 10.42 50.89
C TYR A 305 28.31 10.61 51.46
N SER A 306 29.32 10.67 50.59
CA SER A 306 30.72 10.92 50.98
C SER A 306 30.86 12.29 51.66
N THR A 307 30.24 13.34 51.12
CA THR A 307 30.23 14.69 51.71
C THR A 307 29.58 14.72 53.09
N VAL A 308 28.43 14.07 53.27
CA VAL A 308 27.73 13.96 54.56
C VAL A 308 28.54 13.13 55.56
N PHE A 309 29.18 12.05 55.13
CA PHE A 309 30.04 11.22 55.96
C PHE A 309 31.29 11.97 56.44
N GLU A 310 31.92 12.77 55.56
CA GLU A 310 33.02 13.67 55.94
C GLU A 310 32.58 14.76 56.91
N ASN A 311 31.41 15.38 56.71
CA ASN A 311 30.84 16.34 57.65
C ASN A 311 30.62 15.70 59.02
N PHE A 312 29.97 14.54 59.09
CA PHE A 312 29.75 13.81 60.33
C PHE A 312 31.07 13.47 61.06
N ASN A 313 32.11 13.06 60.31
CA ASN A 313 33.42 12.80 60.91
C ASN A 313 34.09 14.08 61.44
N ARG A 314 33.93 15.23 60.75
CA ARG A 314 34.38 16.54 61.26
C ARG A 314 33.64 16.95 62.53
N GLU A 315 32.30 16.92 62.51
CA GLU A 315 31.46 17.27 63.67
C GLU A 315 31.78 16.38 64.88
N LYS A 316 31.94 15.07 64.67
CA LYS A 316 32.35 14.12 65.72
C LYS A 316 33.72 14.46 66.32
N GLU A 317 34.68 14.80 65.47
CA GLU A 317 36.04 15.17 65.89
C GLU A 317 36.08 16.51 66.64
N GLU A 318 35.25 17.47 66.24
CA GLU A 318 35.05 18.74 66.96
C GLU A 318 34.38 18.53 68.32
N LEU A 319 33.35 17.68 68.39
CA LEU A 319 32.69 17.27 69.64
C LEU A 319 33.65 16.56 70.61
N LEU A 320 34.54 15.71 70.10
CA LEU A 320 35.59 15.07 70.92
C LEU A 320 36.56 16.11 71.49
N LYS A 321 37.07 17.04 70.69
CA LYS A 321 37.96 18.13 71.14
C LYS A 321 37.29 19.06 72.16
N GLN A 322 36.01 19.37 71.95
CA GLN A 322 35.23 20.16 72.89
C GLN A 322 35.04 19.40 74.22
N HIS A 323 34.70 18.11 74.17
CA HIS A 323 34.60 17.25 75.36
C HIS A 323 35.93 17.15 76.13
N GLU A 324 37.08 17.00 75.45
CA GLU A 324 38.40 17.03 76.06
C GLU A 324 38.67 18.35 76.78
N LYS A 325 38.37 19.49 76.13
CA LYS A 325 38.50 20.82 76.73
C LYS A 325 37.60 21.00 77.96
N ASP A 326 36.34 20.59 77.88
CA ASP A 326 35.39 20.68 78.99
C ASP A 326 35.81 19.78 80.16
N THR A 327 36.39 18.61 79.86
CA THR A 327 36.98 17.71 80.86
C THR A 327 38.16 18.37 81.60
N LEU A 328 39.04 19.08 80.88
CA LEU A 328 40.15 19.84 81.48
C LEU A 328 39.63 21.01 82.33
N GLN A 329 38.65 21.77 81.84
CA GLN A 329 38.04 22.86 82.62
C GLN A 329 37.34 22.36 83.88
N LEU A 330 36.65 21.22 83.83
CA LEU A 330 36.07 20.58 85.01
C LEU A 330 37.12 20.14 86.03
N GLU A 331 38.29 19.69 85.58
CA GLU A 331 39.40 19.31 86.45
C GLU A 331 40.08 20.54 87.09
N GLU A 332 40.21 21.65 86.36
CA GLU A 332 40.66 22.94 86.91
C GLU A 332 39.68 23.49 87.96
N LEU A 333 38.38 23.50 87.65
CA LEU A 333 37.33 23.92 88.58
C LEU A 333 37.24 23.01 89.81
N ARG A 334 37.52 21.71 89.67
CA ARG A 334 37.61 20.77 90.79
C ARG A 334 38.77 21.14 91.72
N LYS A 335 39.94 21.48 91.18
CA LYS A 335 41.12 21.93 91.95
C LYS A 335 40.88 23.27 92.64
N THR A 336 40.32 24.26 91.96
CA THR A 336 40.03 25.55 92.60
C THR A 336 38.94 25.43 93.67
N LYS A 337 37.93 24.58 93.47
CA LYS A 337 36.96 24.22 94.51
C LYS A 337 37.66 23.62 95.73
N GLN A 338 38.56 22.66 95.54
CA GLN A 338 39.31 22.05 96.64
C GLN A 338 40.13 23.09 97.42
N VAL A 339 40.87 23.96 96.73
CA VAL A 339 41.64 25.05 97.38
C VAL A 339 40.73 25.98 98.19
N MET A 340 39.57 26.37 97.65
CA MET A 340 38.61 27.20 98.41
C MET A 340 38.00 26.46 99.60
N GLU A 341 37.76 25.15 99.52
CA GLU A 341 37.32 24.33 100.66
C GLU A 341 38.41 24.22 101.74
N GLU A 342 39.68 24.10 101.34
CA GLU A 342 40.85 24.10 102.24
C GLU A 342 41.05 25.48 102.91
N GLU A 343 40.95 26.58 102.16
CA GLU A 343 41.01 27.95 102.68
C GLU A 343 39.84 28.27 103.63
N LEU A 344 38.61 27.86 103.28
CA LEU A 344 37.43 28.03 104.13
C LEU A 344 37.56 27.24 105.43
N ASN A 345 38.10 26.02 105.38
CA ASN A 345 38.37 25.21 106.57
C ASN A 345 39.46 25.86 107.44
N ALA A 346 40.54 26.38 106.84
CA ALA A 346 41.57 27.13 107.55
C ALA A 346 41.01 28.39 108.23
N GLN A 347 40.13 29.15 107.55
CA GLN A 347 39.41 30.27 108.15
C GLN A 347 38.50 29.83 109.30
N SER A 348 37.81 28.69 109.18
CA SER A 348 36.99 28.12 110.25
C SER A 348 37.82 27.80 111.49
N VAL A 349 38.99 27.18 111.32
CA VAL A 349 39.93 26.88 112.41
C VAL A 349 40.48 28.16 113.07
N ILE A 350 40.81 29.18 112.27
CA ILE A 350 41.23 30.49 112.79
C ILE A 350 40.10 31.13 113.61
N LEU A 351 38.87 31.13 113.09
CA LEU A 351 37.69 31.69 113.77
C LEU A 351 37.41 30.96 115.09
N GLU A 352 37.49 29.63 115.10
CA GLU A 352 37.35 28.79 116.29
C GLU A 352 38.43 29.13 117.33
N SER A 353 39.70 29.26 116.90
CA SER A 353 40.81 29.64 117.79
C SER A 353 40.67 31.06 118.37
N LEU A 354 40.15 32.02 117.58
CA LEU A 354 39.83 33.37 118.04
C LEU A 354 38.69 33.35 119.06
N ASN A 355 37.65 32.54 118.81
CA ASN A 355 36.52 32.39 119.72
C ASN A 355 36.94 31.75 121.06
N THR A 356 37.80 30.72 121.04
CA THR A 356 38.35 30.15 122.28
C THR A 356 39.23 31.16 123.03
N THR A 357 40.05 31.95 122.32
CA THR A 357 40.90 32.99 122.93
C THR A 357 40.08 34.12 123.54
N LEU A 358 39.02 34.57 122.86
CA LEU A 358 38.08 35.57 123.35
C LEU A 358 37.35 35.06 124.59
N TYR A 359 36.88 33.82 124.58
CA TYR A 359 36.25 33.20 125.75
C TYR A 359 37.21 33.10 126.94
N GLN A 360 38.46 32.70 126.70
CA GLN A 360 39.47 32.58 127.76
C GLN A 360 39.85 33.94 128.36
N THR A 361 40.09 34.96 127.53
CA THR A 361 40.35 36.33 128.00
C THR A 361 39.15 36.95 128.73
N GLN A 362 37.92 36.66 128.30
CA GLN A 362 36.70 37.06 129.03
C GLN A 362 36.63 36.40 130.41
N MET A 363 37.01 35.12 130.54
CA MET A 363 37.07 34.42 131.83
C MET A 363 38.20 34.94 132.73
N GLU A 364 39.34 35.34 132.17
CA GLU A 364 40.44 35.99 132.89
C GLU A 364 40.04 37.39 133.40
N LEU A 365 39.37 38.19 132.56
CA LEU A 365 38.83 39.49 132.94
C LEU A 365 37.78 39.39 134.05
N GLN A 366 36.92 38.37 134.04
CA GLN A 366 36.01 38.12 135.16
C GLN A 366 36.75 37.74 136.45
N ARG A 367 37.84 36.97 136.36
CA ARG A 367 38.71 36.64 137.49
C ARG A 367 39.34 37.90 138.09
N GLU A 368 39.95 38.75 137.26
CA GLU A 368 40.53 40.02 137.71
C GLU A 368 39.47 40.96 138.29
N LYS A 369 38.30 41.07 137.66
CA LYS A 369 37.19 41.88 138.19
C LYS A 369 36.73 41.39 139.57
N ALA A 370 36.74 40.08 139.82
CA ALA A 370 36.47 39.54 141.15
C ALA A 370 37.61 39.84 142.14
N THR A 371 38.87 39.77 141.72
CA THR A 371 40.05 40.11 142.54
C THR A 371 40.05 41.58 142.93
N VAL A 372 39.86 42.50 141.99
CA VAL A 372 39.73 43.94 142.22
C VAL A 372 38.54 44.24 143.13
N GLY A 373 37.37 43.64 142.89
CA GLY A 373 36.20 43.81 143.76
C GLY A 373 36.40 43.28 145.19
N ASN A 374 37.28 42.29 145.40
CA ASN A 374 37.68 41.83 146.73
C ASN A 374 38.68 42.79 147.40
N LEU A 375 39.62 43.36 146.64
CA LEU A 375 40.54 44.39 147.13
C LEU A 375 39.79 45.67 147.50
N GLU A 376 38.84 46.12 146.68
CA GLU A 376 37.98 47.28 146.95
C GLU A 376 37.19 47.11 148.26
N LYS A 377 36.54 45.95 148.46
CA LYS A 377 35.89 45.60 149.74
C LYS A 377 36.86 45.59 150.92
N THR A 378 38.09 45.10 150.72
CA THR A 378 39.12 45.07 151.76
C THR A 378 39.54 46.49 152.16
N LEU A 379 39.72 47.38 151.18
CA LEU A 379 40.03 48.80 151.40
C LEU A 379 38.88 49.54 152.09
N GLN A 380 37.63 49.35 151.64
CA GLN A 380 36.44 49.91 152.32
C GLN A 380 36.34 49.43 153.78
N THR A 381 36.60 48.14 154.02
CA THR A 381 36.61 47.58 155.39
C THR A 381 37.73 48.20 156.25
N LYS A 382 38.93 48.41 155.67
CA LYS A 382 40.06 49.04 156.36
C LYS A 382 39.80 50.53 156.66
N LEU A 383 39.19 51.25 155.72
CA LEU A 383 38.74 52.63 155.93
C LEU A 383 37.76 52.72 157.09
N ALA A 384 36.72 51.87 157.10
CA ALA A 384 35.74 51.81 158.19
C ALA A 384 36.38 51.45 159.55
N GLU A 385 37.32 50.48 159.59
CA GLU A 385 38.11 50.19 160.79
C GLU A 385 38.90 51.42 161.29
N THR A 386 39.47 52.22 160.39
CA THR A 386 40.21 53.43 160.77
C THR A 386 39.29 54.57 161.20
N GLU A 387 38.15 54.79 160.53
CA GLU A 387 37.13 55.76 160.95
C GLU A 387 36.62 55.46 162.36
N GLU A 388 36.31 54.20 162.67
CA GLU A 388 35.78 53.84 163.98
C GLU A 388 36.86 53.95 165.08
N LYS A 389 38.13 53.69 164.76
CA LYS A 389 39.27 54.00 165.66
C LYS A 389 39.42 55.50 165.90
N PHE A 390 39.27 56.34 164.87
CA PHE A 390 39.32 57.79 165.03
C PHE A 390 38.15 58.29 165.88
N LYS A 391 36.92 57.83 165.65
CA LYS A 391 35.76 58.11 166.52
C LYS A 391 36.02 57.74 167.98
N TYR A 392 36.48 56.51 168.24
CA TYR A 392 36.77 56.05 169.60
C TYR A 392 37.83 56.93 170.29
N THR A 393 38.88 57.32 169.55
CA THR A 393 39.94 58.20 170.06
C THR A 393 39.41 59.61 170.36
N ILE A 394 38.58 60.18 169.48
CA ILE A 394 37.91 61.47 169.68
C ILE A 394 36.99 61.42 170.92
N GLN A 395 36.25 60.33 171.10
CA GLN A 395 35.34 60.14 172.23
C GLN A 395 36.10 60.06 173.56
N LEU A 396 37.20 59.30 173.61
CA LEU A 396 38.07 59.20 174.80
C LEU A 396 38.67 60.56 175.19
N LEU A 397 39.22 61.30 174.22
CA LEU A 397 39.77 62.64 174.45
C LEU A 397 38.70 63.65 174.90
N THR A 398 37.45 63.46 174.45
CA THR A 398 36.31 64.28 174.89
C THR A 398 35.97 64.02 176.36
N GLU A 399 35.95 62.75 176.79
CA GLU A 399 35.72 62.37 178.19
C GLU A 399 36.85 62.87 179.11
N GLU A 400 38.12 62.73 178.70
CA GLU A 400 39.25 63.30 179.44
C GLU A 400 39.15 64.83 179.57
N ASN A 401 38.75 65.54 178.50
CA ASN A 401 38.57 67.00 178.54
C ASN A 401 37.47 67.42 179.53
N ILE A 402 36.34 66.70 179.55
CA ILE A 402 35.25 66.89 180.53
C ILE A 402 35.77 66.67 181.94
N HIS A 403 36.53 65.59 182.18
CA HIS A 403 37.00 65.24 183.51
C HIS A 403 38.06 66.22 184.03
N LEU A 404 38.95 66.72 183.16
CA LEU A 404 39.90 67.80 183.47
C LEU A 404 39.17 69.11 183.83
N ARG A 405 38.13 69.49 183.06
CA ARG A 405 37.30 70.67 183.36
C ARG A 405 36.60 70.57 184.74
N GLN A 406 36.03 69.41 185.05
CA GLN A 406 35.42 69.15 186.37
C GLN A 406 36.44 69.26 187.51
N LYS A 407 37.65 68.72 187.31
CA LYS A 407 38.73 68.72 188.32
C LYS A 407 39.28 70.12 188.61
N ILE A 408 39.25 71.02 187.62
CA ILE A 408 39.58 72.45 187.79
C ILE A 408 38.51 73.16 188.63
N ILE A 409 37.23 72.89 188.37
CA ILE A 409 36.10 73.53 189.09
C ILE A 409 36.15 73.23 190.59
N VAL A 410 36.25 71.95 190.98
CA VAL A 410 36.28 71.53 192.40
C VAL A 410 37.45 72.18 193.15
N LYS A 411 38.62 72.29 192.52
CA LYS A 411 39.83 72.83 193.15
C LYS A 411 39.78 74.35 193.36
N ASN A 412 38.90 75.06 192.65
CA ASN A 412 38.70 76.50 192.82
C ASN A 412 37.76 76.85 194.00
N GLU A 413 36.90 75.91 194.44
CA GLU A 413 35.95 76.17 195.54
C GLU A 413 36.61 76.06 196.94
N GLU A 414 37.62 75.21 197.13
CA GLU A 414 38.25 75.01 198.45
C GLU A 414 39.15 76.16 198.93
N ILE A 415 39.64 77.03 198.03
CA ILE A 415 40.70 78.00 198.35
C ILE A 415 40.16 79.35 198.88
N TYR A 416 38.88 79.68 198.67
CA TYR A 416 38.34 81.03 198.92
C TYR A 416 37.38 81.15 200.12
N LYS A 417 37.74 80.56 201.26
CA LYS A 417 37.07 80.84 202.56
C LYS A 417 37.96 81.40 203.66
N GLU A 418 39.26 81.61 203.40
CA GLU A 418 40.18 82.24 204.35
C GLU A 418 41.00 83.36 203.69
N ARG A 419 41.06 84.52 204.37
CA ARG A 419 41.75 85.78 204.02
C ARG A 419 40.98 86.80 203.15
N SER A 420 40.67 87.93 203.81
CA SER A 420 40.06 89.14 203.26
C SER A 420 41.06 90.04 202.54
N GLY A 421 40.63 90.72 201.45
CA GLY A 421 41.07 92.09 201.17
C GLY A 421 41.51 92.46 199.73
N ARG A 422 40.63 93.22 199.05
CA ARG A 422 40.91 94.34 198.11
C ARG A 422 41.49 94.12 196.68
N PHE A 423 40.80 94.81 195.76
CA PHE A 423 41.22 95.42 194.48
C PHE A 423 41.62 94.56 193.26
N LEU A 424 40.66 94.44 192.33
CA LEU A 424 40.63 95.16 191.04
C LEU A 424 41.95 95.35 190.25
N SER A 425 42.11 94.62 189.13
CA SER A 425 42.34 95.15 187.75
C SER A 425 42.35 93.97 186.74
N MET A 426 42.01 94.16 185.46
CA MET A 426 42.91 94.17 184.26
C MET A 426 43.78 92.90 184.08
N TYR A 427 44.08 92.37 182.88
CA TYR A 427 43.90 92.78 181.48
C TYR A 427 44.19 91.51 180.60
N GLU A 428 43.51 91.20 179.48
CA GLU A 428 43.73 91.61 178.07
C GLU A 428 44.33 90.50 177.18
N ASN A 429 44.27 90.75 175.87
CA ASN A 429 44.89 90.07 174.72
C ASN A 429 44.36 88.67 174.34
N ASP A 430 43.73 88.49 173.17
CA ASP A 430 44.03 88.90 171.78
C ASP A 430 45.07 88.01 171.09
N SER A 431 44.69 87.43 169.95
CA SER A 431 45.37 87.69 168.67
C SER A 431 44.59 87.08 167.48
N ASP A 432 44.35 87.90 166.46
CA ASP A 432 44.15 87.47 165.07
C ASP A 432 45.48 87.01 164.43
N ASN A 433 45.37 86.21 163.35
CA ASN A 433 46.26 86.08 162.15
C ASN A 433 46.18 84.64 161.61
N LEU A 434 45.79 84.37 160.36
CA LEU A 434 46.34 84.66 159.02
C LEU A 434 47.25 83.53 158.45
N GLU A 435 46.89 83.14 157.22
CA GLU A 435 47.69 82.64 156.08
C GLU A 435 48.46 81.29 156.07
N ASP A 436 48.33 80.65 154.89
CA ASP A 436 49.19 79.72 154.11
C ASP A 436 49.84 78.45 154.70
N ASP A 437 49.83 77.34 153.93
CA ASP A 437 50.86 77.07 152.89
C ASP A 437 50.65 75.73 152.13
N SER A 438 51.17 75.67 150.90
CA SER A 438 51.79 74.50 150.21
C SER A 438 50.98 73.34 149.57
N ASN A 439 50.67 73.53 148.27
CA ASN A 439 51.24 72.84 147.08
C ASN A 439 51.23 71.31 146.78
N GLU A 440 50.88 71.05 145.50
CA GLU A 440 51.40 70.07 144.49
C GLU A 440 51.04 68.55 144.41
N LYS A 441 50.54 68.19 143.20
CA LYS A 441 50.83 66.96 142.38
C LYS A 441 50.23 65.60 142.79
N GLN A 442 49.99 64.59 141.93
CA GLN A 442 49.97 64.36 140.45
C GLN A 442 49.62 62.85 140.20
N GLU A 443 48.89 62.34 139.20
CA GLU A 443 48.05 62.82 138.07
C GLU A 443 47.02 61.72 137.66
N LEU A 444 46.12 62.02 136.69
CA LEU A 444 45.31 61.12 135.81
C LEU A 444 44.39 60.05 136.45
#